data_AF-A0A812SXE1-F1
#
_entry.id   AF-A0A812SXE1-F1
#
_cell.length_a   1.000
_cell.length_b   1.000
_cell.length_c   1.000
_cell.angle_alpha   90.00
_cell.angle_beta   90.00
_cell.angle_gamma   90.00
#
_symmetry.space_group_name_H-M   'P 1'
#
loop_
_entity.id
_entity.type
_entity.pdbx_description
1 polymer ?
#
loop_
_entity_poly.entity_id
_entity_poly.type
_entity_poly.pdbx_seq_one_letter_code
_entity_poly.pdbx_strand_id
1 'polypeptide(L)' 'MSEQKKKLVAYHEAGHAILGALMNDYDVVAKISIVPRGPAGGVTIFMPSEDRLNSGLYSKEFLENRMCVALGGRHLAVA' A
#
# COMPACT_ATOMS: atom_id res chain seq x y z
N MET A 1 -7.99 -20.57 -1.81
CA MET A 1 -6.83 -19.90 -2.43
C MET A 1 -5.65 -20.87 -2.36
N SER A 2 -4.97 -21.18 -3.46
CA SER A 2 -3.79 -22.07 -3.39
C SER A 2 -2.65 -21.39 -2.61
N GLU A 3 -1.72 -22.18 -2.08
CA GLU A 3 -0.55 -21.65 -1.36
C GLU A 3 0.30 -20.72 -2.24
N GLN A 4 0.45 -21.05 -3.53
CA GLN A 4 1.13 -20.17 -4.49
C GLN A 4 0.42 -18.81 -4.63
N LYS A 5 -0.92 -18.81 -4.70
CA LYS A 5 -1.69 -17.56 -4.78
C LYS A 5 -1.62 -16.76 -3.48
N LYS A 6 -1.59 -17.41 -2.30
CA LYS A 6 -1.33 -16.74 -1.00
C LYS A 6 0.03 -16.07 -0.96
N LYS A 7 1.05 -16.75 -1.45
CA LYS A 7 2.41 -16.20 -1.50
C LYS A 7 2.50 -14.98 -2.42
N LEU A 8 1.89 -15.04 -3.61
CA LEU A 8 1.80 -13.90 -4.53
C LEU A 8 1.09 -12.69 -3.91
N VAL A 9 -0.06 -12.91 -3.25
CA VAL A 9 -0.77 -11.84 -2.54
C VAL A 9 0.08 -11.28 -1.39
N ALA A 10 0.78 -12.14 -0.63
CA ALA A 10 1.65 -11.69 0.44
C ALA A 10 2.76 -10.77 -0.06
N TYR A 11 3.42 -11.11 -1.17
CA TYR A 11 4.42 -10.24 -1.79
C TYR A 11 3.81 -8.95 -2.34
N HIS A 12 2.62 -9.02 -2.94
CA HIS A 12 1.91 -7.85 -3.43
C HIS A 12 1.64 -6.82 -2.32
N GLU A 13 1.05 -7.28 -1.22
CA GLU A 13 0.75 -6.40 -0.07
C GLU A 13 2.02 -5.94 0.65
N ALA A 14 3.04 -6.81 0.76
CA ALA A 14 4.33 -6.41 1.31
C ALA A 14 5.00 -5.31 0.48
N GLY A 15 4.86 -5.33 -0.85
CA GLY A 15 5.37 -4.29 -1.74
C GLY A 15 4.74 -2.92 -1.47
N HIS A 16 3.41 -2.88 -1.31
CA HIS A 16 2.72 -1.66 -0.90
C HIS A 16 3.19 -1.16 0.47
N ALA A 17 3.31 -2.07 1.45
CA ALA A 17 3.67 -1.73 2.81
C ALA A 17 5.12 -1.20 2.92
N ILE A 18 6.08 -1.88 2.29
CA ILE A 18 7.50 -1.51 2.36
C ILE A 18 7.71 -0.13 1.73
N LEU A 19 7.16 0.11 0.53
CA LEU A 19 7.30 1.42 -0.10
C LEU A 19 6.62 2.50 0.73
N GLY A 20 5.38 2.28 1.19
CA GLY A 20 4.70 3.28 2.02
C GLY A 20 5.42 3.59 3.33
N ALA A 21 6.16 2.62 3.89
CA ALA A 21 7.00 2.84 5.07
C ALA A 21 8.33 3.56 4.78
N LEU A 22 8.83 3.52 3.54
CA LEU A 22 10.09 4.13 3.12
C LEU A 22 9.91 5.52 2.49
N MET A 23 8.73 5.84 1.97
CA MET A 23 8.45 7.14 1.36
C MET A 23 8.37 8.24 2.41
N ASN A 24 9.04 9.36 2.17
CA ASN A 24 8.83 10.59 2.92
C ASN A 24 7.46 11.20 2.57
N ASP A 25 6.92 12.05 3.44
CA ASP A 25 5.63 12.72 3.22
C ASP A 25 4.56 11.78 2.62
N TYR A 26 4.30 10.66 3.30
CA TYR A 26 3.29 9.68 2.90
C TYR A 26 2.51 9.15 4.11
N ASP A 27 1.38 8.50 3.85
CA ASP A 27 0.51 7.97 4.89
C ASP A 27 1.13 6.72 5.54
N VAL A 28 0.97 6.58 6.86
CA VAL A 28 1.58 5.49 7.63
C VAL A 28 0.80 4.20 7.44
N VAL A 29 1.48 3.07 7.33
CA VAL A 29 0.84 1.74 7.26
C VAL A 29 0.08 1.44 8.55
N ALA A 30 -1.24 1.37 8.48
CA ALA A 30 -2.10 1.04 9.62
C ALA A 30 -2.34 -0.46 9.76
N LYS A 31 -2.48 -1.16 8.63
CA LYS A 31 -2.78 -2.59 8.61
C LYS A 31 -2.38 -3.23 7.29
N ILE A 32 -1.84 -4.45 7.38
CA ILE A 32 -1.57 -5.32 6.24
C ILE A 32 -2.34 -6.62 6.45
N SER A 33 -3.00 -7.13 5.42
CA SER A 33 -3.72 -8.41 5.47
C SER A 33 -3.71 -9.12 4.13
N ILE A 34 -3.42 -10.41 4.14
CA ILE A 34 -3.56 -11.30 2.97
C ILE A 34 -4.88 -12.08 2.99
N VAL A 35 -5.78 -11.74 3.92
CA VAL A 35 -7.10 -12.35 4.02
C VAL A 35 -7.99 -11.69 2.97
N PRO A 36 -8.58 -12.45 2.03
CA PRO A 36 -9.43 -11.89 1.00
C PRO A 36 -10.58 -11.08 1.59
N ARG A 37 -10.82 -9.89 1.04
CA ARG A 37 -11.96 -9.04 1.39
C ARG A 37 -12.65 -8.55 0.12
N GLY A 38 -13.85 -9.06 -0.14
CA GLY A 38 -14.60 -8.74 -1.34
C GLY A 38 -13.81 -9.11 -2.62
N PRO A 39 -13.67 -8.20 -3.60
CA PRO A 39 -12.92 -8.47 -4.82
C PRO A 39 -11.40 -8.49 -4.63
N ALA A 40 -10.88 -8.04 -3.49
CA ALA A 40 -9.44 -7.96 -3.22
C ALA A 40 -8.90 -9.26 -2.59
N GLY A 41 -7.75 -9.72 -3.09
CA GLY A 41 -7.06 -10.90 -2.56
C GLY A 41 -6.33 -10.65 -1.22
N GLY A 42 -5.98 -9.40 -0.96
CA GLY A 42 -5.37 -8.87 0.24
C GLY A 42 -5.61 -7.35 0.31
N VAL A 43 -5.12 -6.68 1.35
CA VAL A 43 -5.20 -5.22 1.46
C VAL A 43 -4.10 -4.67 2.36
N THR A 44 -3.53 -3.56 1.92
CA THR A 44 -2.66 -2.67 2.69
C THR A 44 -3.42 -1.36 2.92
N ILE A 45 -3.63 -1.01 4.18
CA ILE A 45 -4.39 0.17 4.60
C ILE A 45 -3.43 1.19 5.19
N PHE A 46 -3.53 2.42 4.72
CA PHE A 46 -2.75 3.55 5.19
C PHE A 46 -3.63 4.49 6.02
N MET A 47 -3.05 5.09 7.07
CA MET A 47 -3.70 6.09 7.90
C MET A 47 -3.30 7.49 7.41
N PRO A 48 -4.25 8.30 6.92
CA PRO A 48 -3.96 9.68 6.53
C PRO A 48 -3.62 10.54 7.75
N SER A 49 -2.69 11.48 7.58
CA SER A 49 -2.38 12.49 8.59
C SER A 49 -3.60 13.41 8.84
N GLU A 50 -3.79 13.88 10.08
CA GLU A 50 -4.87 14.83 10.43
C GLU A 50 -4.85 16.08 9.54
N ASP A 51 -3.66 16.63 9.25
CA ASP A 51 -3.52 17.81 8.39
C ASP A 51 -4.06 17.58 6.96
N ARG A 52 -3.84 16.39 6.39
CA ARG A 52 -4.39 16.01 5.07
C ARG A 52 -5.91 15.82 5.12
N LEU A 53 -6.43 15.20 6.19
CA LEU A 53 -7.87 15.03 6.37
C LEU A 53 -8.59 16.37 6.49
N ASN A 54 -8.00 17.32 7.21
CA ASN A 54 -8.61 18.62 7.49
C ASN A 54 -8.46 19.61 6.33
N SER A 55 -7.28 19.67 5.68
CA SER A 55 -7.02 20.65 4.62
C SER A 55 -7.47 20.18 3.24
N GLY A 56 -7.47 18.87 2.97
CA GLY A 56 -7.66 18.31 1.63
C GLY A 56 -6.57 18.66 0.61
N LEU A 57 -5.49 19.33 1.05
CA LEU A 57 -4.38 19.73 0.20
C LEU A 57 -3.30 18.66 0.18
N TYR A 58 -2.65 18.49 -0.97
CA TYR A 58 -1.58 17.51 -1.17
C TYR A 58 -0.34 18.19 -1.75
N SER A 59 0.82 17.85 -1.21
CA SER A 59 2.09 18.22 -1.82
C SER A 59 2.29 17.43 -3.12
N LYS A 60 3.14 17.97 -4.01
CA LYS A 60 3.57 17.24 -5.19
C LYS A 60 4.25 15.93 -4.81
N GLU A 61 5.11 15.96 -3.79
CA GLU A 61 5.86 14.80 -3.28
C GLU A 61 4.93 13.70 -2.80
N PHE A 62 3.88 14.03 -2.01
CA PHE A 62 2.88 13.06 -1.58
C PHE A 62 2.20 12.37 -2.76
N LEU A 63 1.82 13.13 -3.81
CA LEU A 63 1.15 12.56 -4.98
C LEU A 63 2.10 11.66 -5.79
N GLU A 64 3.37 12.03 -5.91
CA GLU A 64 4.40 11.19 -6.53
C GLU A 64 4.60 9.89 -5.73
N ASN A 65 4.72 10.00 -4.41
CA ASN A 65 4.86 8.84 -3.51
C ASN A 65 3.63 7.94 -3.55
N ARG A 66 2.42 8.51 -3.66
CA ARG A 66 1.17 7.77 -3.87
C ARG A 66 1.20 6.94 -5.14
N MET A 67 1.72 7.50 -6.24
CA MET A 67 1.89 6.76 -7.49
C MET A 67 2.91 5.62 -7.33
N CYS A 68 4.05 5.88 -6.70
CA CYS A 68 5.06 4.86 -6.44
C CYS A 68 4.51 3.70 -5.60
N VAL A 69 3.82 4.00 -4.50
CA VAL A 69 3.21 2.97 -3.62
C VAL A 69 2.14 2.19 -4.35
N ALA A 70 1.28 2.85 -5.14
CA ALA A 70 0.24 2.17 -5.93
C ALA A 70 0.83 1.21 -6.99
N LEU A 71 1.97 1.54 -7.58
CA LEU A 71 2.68 0.70 -8.54
C LEU A 71 3.51 -0.41 -7.88
N GLY A 72 3.91 -0.20 -6.62
CA GLY A 72 4.82 -1.05 -5.86
C GLY A 72 4.39 -2.49 -5.64
N GLY A 73 3.11 -2.72 -5.36
CA GLY A 73 2.60 -4.08 -5.13
C GLY A 73 2.77 -4.97 -6.36
N ARG A 74 2.81 -4.41 -7.57
CA ARG A 74 3.09 -5.19 -8.78
C ARG A 74 4.57 -5.55 -8.92
N HIS A 75 5.49 -4.66 -8.54
CA HIS A 75 6.93 -4.92 -8.67
C HIS A 75 7.42 -6.05 -7.76
N LEU A 76 6.95 -6.09 -6.51
CA LEU A 76 7.38 -7.10 -5.54
C LEU A 76 6.70 -8.47 -5.73
N ALA A 77 5.50 -8.51 -6.32
CA ALA A 77 4.77 -9.76 -6.56
C ALA A 77 5.34 -10.61 -7.73
N VAL A 78 6.24 -10.05 -8.54
CA VAL A 78 6.84 -10.70 -9.72
C VAL A 78 8.28 -11.16 -9.46
N ALA A 79 8.83 -10.85 -8.27
CA ALA A 79 10.13 -11.34 -7.80
C ALA A 79 10.00 -12.69 -7.07
#